data_AF-A0A196MWU3-F1
#
_entry.id   AF-A0A196MWU3-F1
#
_cell.length_a   1.000
_cell.length_b   1.000
_cell.length_c   1.000
_cell.angle_alpha   90.00
_cell.angle_beta   90.00
_cell.angle_gamma   90.00
#
_symmetry.space_group_name_H-M   'P 1'
#
loop_
_entity.id
_entity.type
_entity.pdbx_description
1 polymer ?
#
loop_
_entity_poly.entity_id
_entity_poly.type
_entity_poly.pdbx_seq_one_letter_code
_entity_poly.pdbx_strand_id
1 'polypeptide(L)'
;MISGEDNMEIASLISGGDEAIERGGELLERLLAEHPEWAETAVPYLATGQPSLVAAARRILTMFDEQALCTIARGFEIDNATARFHILSVLWAHLIAMDLRERAEWLEEVAPHLRRGLGDMRVPVRGFNEPEIVEIENDYRLCDETYLFLNRMLSLDYDDSVFAMLEEEARTPVVQQFERRFDNLFGTPAAVARKAAKQSTLLTELTIVAQFPEIFTFADAQEERDKAKAGQWAPTTKDFLAVAQVDTPNPSKAIFEVDSFLGLLSAILFDDPAKPDSSAFRPLQSIKRVNILTHGNPGLIAMSGTVDKSGGVLLSTAGSGSQNLSGPIDVASVQVAADPNLLLSNGKPLAQSLRDRFAADAEVYLIACHSAMGLSLPLMQDMHGLFKVKICAFTKEIAYCPSLDATHIVDRAFTAIENCNNGSTRGYKHLVPDRIVGSGAASSRRPNDTSS
;
A
#
# COMPACT_ATOMS: atom_id res chain seq x y z
N MET A 1 4.72 -56.95 -12.93
CA MET A 1 5.10 -56.86 -14.36
C MET A 1 4.37 -55.66 -14.91
N ILE A 2 5.02 -54.51 -14.86
CA ILE A 2 4.64 -53.30 -15.60
C ILE A 2 5.80 -53.18 -16.59
N SER A 3 5.62 -53.66 -17.82
CA SER A 3 6.72 -53.74 -18.78
C SER A 3 6.17 -53.65 -20.20
N GLY A 4 6.18 -52.43 -20.74
CA GLY A 4 6.02 -52.21 -22.19
C GLY A 4 5.29 -50.93 -22.58
N GLU A 5 4.38 -50.40 -21.75
CA GLU A 5 3.44 -49.34 -22.16
C GLU A 5 3.75 -47.93 -21.61
N ASP A 6 4.67 -47.77 -20.66
CA ASP A 6 4.89 -46.47 -19.97
C ASP A 6 5.83 -45.50 -20.71
N ASN A 7 6.39 -45.85 -21.87
CA ASN A 7 7.17 -44.92 -22.70
C ASN A 7 6.30 -44.25 -23.76
N MET A 8 5.21 -43.62 -23.34
CA MET A 8 4.44 -42.75 -24.21
C MET A 8 5.18 -41.42 -24.36
N GLU A 9 5.99 -41.29 -25.42
CA GLU A 9 6.68 -40.03 -25.72
C GLU A 9 5.68 -38.96 -26.16
N ILE A 10 5.61 -37.83 -25.44
CA ILE A 10 4.76 -36.67 -25.80
C ILE A 10 4.93 -36.27 -27.29
N ALA A 11 6.15 -36.35 -27.80
CA ALA A 11 6.48 -36.08 -29.20
C ALA A 11 5.70 -36.99 -30.18
N SER A 12 5.53 -38.26 -29.83
CA SER A 12 4.76 -39.23 -30.62
C SER A 12 3.27 -38.93 -30.60
N LEU A 13 2.73 -38.48 -29.46
CA LEU A 13 1.32 -38.08 -29.35
C LEU A 13 1.02 -36.84 -30.19
N ILE A 14 1.86 -35.81 -30.09
CA ILE A 14 1.70 -34.57 -30.88
C ILE A 14 1.76 -34.88 -32.38
N SER A 15 2.68 -35.78 -32.78
CA SER A 15 2.86 -36.18 -34.19
C SER A 15 1.74 -37.09 -34.70
N GLY A 16 1.09 -37.86 -33.83
CA GLY A 16 -0.03 -38.75 -34.16
C GLY A 16 -1.38 -38.05 -34.35
N GLY A 17 -1.49 -36.77 -33.96
CA GLY A 17 -2.71 -35.97 -34.11
C GLY A 17 -3.84 -36.34 -33.14
N ASP A 18 -5.05 -35.85 -33.41
CA ASP A 18 -6.21 -35.94 -32.50
C ASP A 18 -6.59 -37.38 -32.13
N GLU A 19 -6.53 -38.32 -33.09
CA GLU A 19 -6.88 -39.72 -32.84
C GLU A 19 -5.94 -40.42 -31.83
N ALA A 20 -4.68 -39.97 -31.73
CA ALA A 20 -3.71 -40.51 -30.79
C ALA A 20 -3.99 -40.00 -29.37
N ILE A 21 -4.37 -38.73 -29.23
CA ILE A 21 -4.71 -38.10 -27.95
C ILE A 21 -6.01 -38.70 -27.40
N GLU A 22 -7.04 -38.88 -28.25
CA GLU A 22 -8.34 -39.40 -27.83
C GLU A 22 -8.32 -40.84 -27.35
N ARG A 23 -7.52 -41.70 -28.00
CA ARG A 23 -7.38 -43.11 -27.59
C ARG A 23 -6.75 -43.27 -26.21
N GLY A 24 -6.01 -42.27 -25.73
CA GLY A 24 -5.31 -42.31 -24.44
C GLY A 24 -5.99 -41.55 -23.30
N GLY A 25 -7.08 -40.81 -23.54
CA GLY A 25 -7.68 -39.79 -22.66
C GLY A 25 -7.37 -39.90 -21.16
N GLU A 26 -8.02 -40.82 -20.44
CA GLU A 26 -7.86 -40.97 -18.97
C GLU A 26 -6.44 -41.36 -18.53
N LEU A 27 -5.76 -42.21 -19.32
CA LEU A 27 -4.38 -42.61 -19.05
C LEU A 27 -3.42 -41.44 -19.26
N LEU A 28 -3.65 -40.64 -20.30
CA LEU A 28 -2.86 -39.48 -20.64
C LEU A 28 -3.01 -38.40 -19.57
N GLU A 29 -4.23 -38.07 -19.14
CA GLU A 29 -4.46 -37.11 -18.04
C GLU A 29 -3.71 -37.51 -16.77
N ARG A 30 -3.77 -38.79 -16.38
CA ARG A 30 -3.03 -39.29 -15.22
C ARG A 30 -1.52 -39.13 -15.38
N LEU A 31 -0.97 -39.50 -16.55
CA LEU A 31 0.47 -39.39 -16.80
C LEU A 31 0.95 -37.93 -16.83
N LEU A 32 0.14 -37.01 -17.38
CA LEU A 32 0.48 -35.58 -17.41
C LEU A 32 0.47 -34.96 -16.00
N ALA A 33 -0.43 -35.40 -15.10
CA ALA A 33 -0.43 -34.99 -13.70
C ALA A 33 0.77 -35.54 -12.91
N GLU A 34 1.29 -36.73 -13.27
CA GLU A 34 2.48 -37.32 -12.65
C GLU A 34 3.80 -36.73 -13.19
N HIS A 35 3.77 -36.08 -14.36
CA HIS A 35 4.95 -35.59 -15.09
C HIS A 35 4.80 -34.16 -15.62
N PRO A 36 4.59 -33.14 -14.78
CA PRO A 36 4.41 -31.75 -15.21
C PRO A 36 5.62 -31.19 -15.99
N GLU A 37 6.82 -31.74 -15.80
CA GLU A 37 8.02 -31.38 -16.55
C GLU A 37 7.92 -31.70 -18.05
N TRP A 38 7.04 -32.62 -18.45
CA TRP A 38 6.86 -32.96 -19.87
C TRP A 38 6.25 -31.82 -20.68
N ALA A 39 5.67 -30.80 -20.03
CA ALA A 39 5.23 -29.59 -20.71
C ALA A 39 6.38 -28.91 -21.48
N GLU A 40 7.63 -29.01 -21.01
CA GLU A 40 8.83 -28.51 -21.71
C GLU A 40 9.00 -29.14 -23.10
N THR A 41 8.54 -30.37 -23.28
CA THR A 41 8.63 -31.09 -24.56
C THR A 41 7.55 -30.64 -25.54
N ALA A 42 6.36 -30.28 -25.05
CA ALA A 42 5.23 -29.86 -25.88
C ALA A 42 5.34 -28.39 -26.33
N VAL A 43 5.90 -27.51 -25.49
CA VAL A 43 6.01 -26.06 -25.75
C VAL A 43 6.69 -25.72 -27.10
N PRO A 44 7.82 -26.34 -27.50
CA PRO A 44 8.45 -26.04 -28.80
C PRO A 44 7.56 -26.29 -30.01
N TYR A 45 6.60 -27.21 -29.91
CA TYR A 45 5.68 -27.51 -31.02
C TYR A 45 4.75 -26.35 -31.37
N LEU A 46 4.49 -25.44 -30.42
CA LEU A 46 3.74 -24.20 -30.64
C LEU A 46 4.43 -23.24 -31.63
N ALA A 47 5.74 -23.38 -31.83
CA ALA A 47 6.53 -22.54 -32.73
C ALA A 47 6.74 -23.15 -34.14
N THR A 48 6.21 -24.36 -34.40
CA THR A 48 6.48 -25.11 -35.65
C THR A 48 5.80 -24.52 -36.88
N GLY A 49 4.73 -23.73 -36.70
CA GLY A 49 3.90 -23.22 -37.79
C GLY A 49 3.05 -24.28 -38.50
N GLN A 50 3.10 -25.55 -38.07
CA GLN A 50 2.28 -26.63 -38.62
C GLN A 50 0.94 -26.71 -37.84
N PRO A 51 -0.21 -26.37 -38.45
CA PRO A 51 -1.47 -26.22 -37.71
C PRO A 51 -1.88 -27.45 -36.90
N SER A 52 -1.67 -28.66 -37.43
CA SER A 52 -1.99 -29.91 -36.74
C SER A 52 -1.13 -30.15 -35.50
N LEU A 53 0.18 -29.92 -35.60
CA LEU A 53 1.10 -30.08 -34.46
C LEU A 53 0.84 -29.01 -33.38
N VAL A 54 0.56 -27.77 -33.79
CA VAL A 54 0.21 -26.68 -32.87
C VAL A 54 -1.10 -26.99 -32.13
N ALA A 55 -2.12 -27.47 -32.84
CA ALA A 55 -3.40 -27.86 -32.24
C ALA A 55 -3.22 -29.01 -31.23
N ALA A 56 -2.48 -30.06 -31.61
CA ALA A 56 -2.19 -31.18 -30.71
C ALA A 56 -1.39 -30.74 -29.48
N ALA A 57 -0.38 -29.89 -29.66
CA ALA A 57 0.41 -29.33 -28.56
C ALA A 57 -0.44 -28.47 -27.61
N ARG A 58 -1.30 -27.58 -28.14
CA ARG A 58 -2.24 -26.80 -27.31
C ARG A 58 -3.14 -27.70 -26.48
N ARG A 59 -3.73 -28.73 -27.09
CA ARG A 59 -4.62 -29.69 -26.42
C ARG A 59 -3.90 -30.41 -25.27
N ILE A 60 -2.70 -30.93 -25.52
CA ILE A 60 -1.89 -31.58 -24.48
C ILE A 60 -1.51 -30.58 -23.37
N LEU A 61 -1.09 -29.36 -23.72
CA LEU A 61 -0.72 -28.33 -22.75
C LEU A 61 -1.90 -27.90 -21.85
N THR A 62 -3.13 -27.94 -22.36
CA THR A 62 -4.35 -27.67 -21.58
C THR A 62 -4.79 -28.85 -20.69
N MET A 63 -4.23 -30.04 -20.87
CA MET A 63 -4.53 -31.22 -20.05
C MET A 63 -3.61 -31.37 -18.84
N PHE A 64 -2.50 -30.63 -18.76
CA PHE A 64 -1.68 -30.60 -17.56
C PHE A 64 -2.41 -29.97 -16.38
N ASP A 65 -2.00 -30.31 -15.16
CA ASP A 65 -2.48 -29.63 -13.97
C ASP A 65 -1.73 -28.30 -13.72
N GLU A 66 -2.05 -27.67 -12.60
CA GLU A 66 -1.48 -26.39 -12.21
C GLU A 66 0.06 -26.43 -12.01
N GLN A 67 0.66 -27.59 -11.71
CA GLN A 67 2.10 -27.70 -11.46
C GLN A 67 2.93 -27.40 -12.72
N ALA A 68 2.33 -27.55 -13.90
CA ALA A 68 2.98 -27.25 -15.18
C ALA A 68 2.93 -25.76 -15.56
N LEU A 69 2.14 -24.90 -14.89
CA LEU A 69 1.90 -23.53 -15.33
C LEU A 69 3.16 -22.68 -15.47
N CYS A 70 4.08 -22.78 -14.49
CA CYS A 70 5.36 -22.08 -14.56
C CYS A 70 6.22 -22.58 -15.74
N THR A 71 6.18 -23.87 -16.04
CA THR A 71 6.87 -24.47 -17.18
C THR A 71 6.30 -23.98 -18.51
N ILE A 72 4.97 -23.94 -18.62
CA ILE A 72 4.25 -23.41 -19.78
C ILE A 72 4.58 -21.91 -19.98
N ALA A 73 4.55 -21.13 -18.90
CA ALA A 73 4.87 -19.70 -18.91
C ALA A 73 6.33 -19.43 -19.31
N ARG A 74 7.30 -20.26 -18.91
CA ARG A 74 8.69 -20.16 -19.40
C ARG A 74 8.81 -20.30 -20.91
N GLY A 75 7.90 -21.04 -21.55
CA GLY A 75 7.82 -21.12 -23.01
C GLY A 75 7.70 -19.74 -23.69
N PHE A 76 7.25 -18.73 -22.94
CA PHE A 76 7.14 -17.36 -23.43
C PHE A 76 8.50 -16.74 -23.79
N GLU A 77 9.61 -17.34 -23.35
CA GLU A 77 10.98 -16.95 -23.75
C GLU A 77 11.29 -17.25 -25.23
N ILE A 78 10.55 -18.17 -25.86
CA ILE A 78 10.70 -18.50 -27.28
C ILE A 78 10.54 -17.23 -28.12
N ASP A 79 11.46 -17.00 -29.06
CA ASP A 79 11.43 -15.83 -29.94
C ASP A 79 10.49 -16.00 -31.14
N ASN A 80 9.21 -16.27 -30.87
CA ASN A 80 8.17 -16.45 -31.87
C ASN A 80 6.84 -15.87 -31.33
N ALA A 81 6.31 -14.84 -31.99
CA ALA A 81 5.09 -14.15 -31.55
C ALA A 81 3.86 -15.06 -31.54
N THR A 82 3.72 -15.94 -32.55
CA THR A 82 2.63 -16.94 -32.63
C THR A 82 2.69 -17.94 -31.49
N ALA A 83 3.88 -18.46 -31.16
CA ALA A 83 4.04 -19.37 -30.04
C ALA A 83 3.65 -18.70 -28.70
N ARG A 84 4.11 -17.46 -28.48
CA ARG A 84 3.74 -16.67 -27.29
C ARG A 84 2.23 -16.44 -27.19
N PHE A 85 1.57 -16.12 -28.30
CA PHE A 85 0.12 -15.98 -28.35
C PHE A 85 -0.60 -17.28 -27.95
N HIS A 86 -0.15 -18.43 -28.46
CA HIS A 86 -0.69 -19.72 -28.05
C HIS A 86 -0.44 -20.02 -26.56
N ILE A 87 0.70 -19.61 -26.00
CA ILE A 87 0.98 -19.74 -24.57
C ILE A 87 0.00 -18.91 -23.74
N LEU A 88 -0.30 -17.67 -24.12
CA LEU A 88 -1.34 -16.87 -23.44
C LEU A 88 -2.70 -17.58 -23.47
N SER A 89 -3.05 -18.19 -24.60
CA SER A 89 -4.31 -18.94 -24.75
C SER A 89 -4.37 -20.18 -23.85
N VAL A 90 -3.26 -20.91 -23.71
CA VAL A 90 -3.16 -22.08 -22.83
C VAL A 90 -3.24 -21.65 -21.36
N LEU A 91 -2.47 -20.63 -20.97
CA LEU A 91 -2.51 -20.10 -19.60
C LEU A 91 -3.90 -19.56 -19.25
N TRP A 92 -4.59 -18.92 -20.21
CA TRP A 92 -5.96 -18.46 -20.02
C TRP A 92 -6.89 -19.62 -19.67
N ALA A 93 -6.83 -20.72 -20.42
CA ALA A 93 -7.69 -21.88 -20.21
C ALA A 93 -7.54 -22.47 -18.80
N HIS A 94 -6.33 -22.48 -18.26
CA HIS A 94 -6.05 -22.93 -16.90
C HIS A 94 -6.54 -21.94 -15.84
N LEU A 95 -6.16 -20.66 -15.98
CA LEU A 95 -6.36 -19.67 -14.92
C LEU A 95 -7.80 -19.14 -14.84
N ILE A 96 -8.58 -19.16 -15.92
CA ILE A 96 -9.94 -18.58 -15.93
C ILE A 96 -10.93 -19.39 -15.09
N ALA A 97 -10.70 -20.69 -14.93
CA ALA A 97 -11.55 -21.59 -14.15
C ALA A 97 -11.23 -21.53 -12.65
N MET A 98 -10.04 -21.07 -12.27
CA MET A 98 -9.62 -20.89 -10.88
C MET A 98 -10.42 -19.78 -10.20
N ASP A 99 -10.58 -19.90 -8.89
CA ASP A 99 -11.14 -18.81 -8.09
C ASP A 99 -10.21 -17.59 -8.07
N LEU A 100 -10.74 -16.44 -7.66
CA LEU A 100 -10.02 -15.16 -7.74
C LEU A 100 -8.71 -15.17 -6.93
N ARG A 101 -8.68 -15.88 -5.80
CA ARG A 101 -7.50 -15.91 -4.93
C ARG A 101 -6.43 -16.81 -5.50
N GLU A 102 -6.78 -18.04 -5.86
CA GLU A 102 -5.88 -19.01 -6.48
C GLU A 102 -5.27 -18.46 -7.77
N ARG A 103 -6.10 -17.82 -8.60
CA ARG A 103 -5.65 -17.13 -9.81
C ARG A 103 -4.64 -16.03 -9.51
N ALA A 104 -4.85 -15.22 -8.47
CA ALA A 104 -3.92 -14.16 -8.11
C ALA A 104 -2.57 -14.73 -7.66
N GLU A 105 -2.58 -15.81 -6.87
CA GLU A 105 -1.37 -16.52 -6.43
C GLU A 105 -0.58 -17.05 -7.64
N TRP A 106 -1.24 -17.74 -8.58
CA TRP A 106 -0.59 -18.21 -9.82
C TRP A 106 -0.12 -17.08 -10.73
N LEU A 107 -0.88 -15.99 -10.81
CA LEU A 107 -0.53 -14.84 -11.64
C LEU A 107 0.78 -14.19 -11.18
N GLU A 108 1.06 -14.15 -9.88
CA GLU A 108 2.34 -13.68 -9.34
C GLU A 108 3.53 -14.53 -9.83
N GLU A 109 3.34 -15.84 -10.01
CA GLU A 109 4.39 -16.75 -10.48
C GLU A 109 4.59 -16.69 -12.00
N VAL A 110 3.51 -16.65 -12.78
CA VAL A 110 3.60 -16.71 -14.25
C VAL A 110 3.89 -15.37 -14.88
N ALA A 111 3.37 -14.25 -14.33
CA ALA A 111 3.47 -12.94 -14.94
C ALA A 111 4.93 -12.52 -15.25
N PRO A 112 5.93 -12.73 -14.37
CA PRO A 112 7.33 -12.38 -14.66
C PRO A 112 7.86 -12.93 -15.99
N HIS A 113 7.41 -14.12 -16.40
CA HIS A 113 7.78 -14.72 -17.70
C HIS A 113 7.09 -14.03 -18.89
N LEU A 114 5.89 -13.48 -18.67
CA LEU A 114 5.07 -12.80 -19.68
C LEU A 114 5.49 -11.35 -19.92
N ARG A 115 6.26 -10.74 -19.01
CA ARG A 115 6.66 -9.32 -19.08
C ARG A 115 7.21 -8.91 -20.45
N ARG A 116 8.01 -9.78 -21.07
CA ARG A 116 8.62 -9.53 -22.40
C ARG A 116 7.57 -9.30 -23.50
N GLY A 117 6.36 -9.82 -23.32
CA GLY A 117 5.26 -9.67 -24.26
C GLY A 117 4.78 -8.23 -24.35
N LEU A 118 4.83 -7.47 -23.26
CA LEU A 118 4.39 -6.07 -23.21
C LEU A 118 5.21 -5.15 -24.14
N GLY A 119 6.44 -5.55 -24.50
CA GLY A 119 7.28 -4.84 -25.46
C GLY A 119 7.33 -5.46 -26.85
N ASP A 120 6.60 -6.56 -27.10
CA ASP A 120 6.65 -7.29 -28.36
C ASP A 120 5.56 -6.80 -29.33
N MET A 121 5.95 -5.94 -30.26
CA MET A 121 5.05 -5.31 -31.24
C MET A 121 4.71 -6.23 -32.42
N ARG A 122 5.24 -7.45 -32.48
CA ARG A 122 5.02 -8.36 -33.61
C ARG A 122 3.57 -8.89 -33.59
N VAL A 123 3.02 -9.09 -34.79
CA VAL A 123 1.69 -9.69 -35.00
C VAL A 123 1.85 -11.21 -35.12
N PRO A 124 1.16 -12.02 -34.30
CA PRO A 124 1.16 -13.47 -34.41
C PRO A 124 0.40 -13.90 -35.68
N VAL A 125 0.92 -14.89 -36.38
CA VAL A 125 0.21 -15.56 -37.47
C VAL A 125 -1.01 -16.28 -36.89
N ARG A 126 -2.22 -15.87 -37.28
CA ARG A 126 -3.46 -16.60 -36.98
C ARG A 126 -3.68 -17.67 -38.04
N GLY A 127 -4.11 -18.86 -37.63
CA GLY A 127 -4.35 -19.97 -38.54
C GLY A 127 -5.52 -19.67 -39.48
N PHE A 128 -5.38 -20.02 -40.77
CA PHE A 128 -6.39 -19.82 -41.84
C PHE A 128 -7.79 -20.43 -41.59
N ASN A 129 -7.98 -21.19 -40.51
CA ASN A 129 -9.22 -21.89 -40.20
C ASN A 129 -9.92 -21.40 -38.92
N GLU A 130 -9.35 -20.42 -38.19
CA GLU A 130 -10.13 -19.71 -37.19
C GLU A 130 -11.12 -18.85 -37.98
N PRO A 131 -12.46 -18.96 -37.74
CA PRO A 131 -13.42 -18.14 -38.46
C PRO A 131 -12.95 -16.70 -38.32
N GLU A 132 -12.79 -15.98 -39.44
CA GLU A 132 -12.54 -14.54 -39.40
C GLU A 132 -13.59 -13.97 -38.46
N ILE A 133 -13.17 -13.60 -37.25
CA ILE A 133 -14.03 -12.87 -36.35
C ILE A 133 -14.14 -11.52 -37.03
N VAL A 134 -15.21 -11.37 -37.82
CA VAL A 134 -15.52 -10.21 -38.68
C VAL A 134 -15.57 -8.90 -37.89
N GLU A 135 -15.48 -8.95 -36.56
CA GLU A 135 -15.91 -7.86 -35.72
C GLU A 135 -14.84 -6.82 -35.35
N ILE A 136 -13.54 -7.02 -35.55
CA ILE A 136 -12.59 -5.92 -35.26
C ILE A 136 -11.35 -5.96 -36.17
N GLU A 137 -11.19 -4.93 -37.02
CA GLU A 137 -10.03 -4.60 -37.88
C GLU A 137 -8.77 -4.22 -37.08
N ASN A 138 -8.54 -4.83 -35.92
CA ASN A 138 -7.38 -4.51 -35.10
C ASN A 138 -6.20 -5.42 -35.42
N ASP A 139 -5.04 -4.82 -35.66
CA ASP A 139 -3.76 -5.53 -35.62
C ASP A 139 -3.52 -6.06 -34.21
N TYR A 140 -3.64 -7.38 -34.06
CA TYR A 140 -3.50 -8.10 -32.80
C TYR A 140 -2.03 -8.27 -32.42
N ARG A 141 -1.37 -7.18 -32.00
CA ARG A 141 0.02 -7.23 -31.56
C ARG A 141 0.15 -8.05 -30.28
N LEU A 142 1.27 -8.75 -30.11
CA LEU A 142 1.47 -9.56 -28.91
C LEU A 142 1.47 -8.72 -27.62
N CYS A 143 1.93 -7.47 -27.68
CA CYS A 143 1.89 -6.54 -26.56
C CYS A 143 0.47 -6.21 -26.10
N ASP A 144 -0.47 -6.06 -27.04
CA ASP A 144 -1.88 -5.81 -26.75
C ASP A 144 -2.52 -7.06 -26.09
N GLU A 145 -2.25 -8.24 -26.63
CA GLU A 145 -2.76 -9.52 -26.08
C GLU A 145 -2.20 -9.82 -24.69
N THR A 146 -0.91 -9.55 -24.47
CA THR A 146 -0.27 -9.72 -23.16
C THR A 146 -0.88 -8.78 -22.13
N TYR A 147 -1.13 -7.52 -22.52
CA TYR A 147 -1.80 -6.53 -21.68
C TYR A 147 -3.23 -6.96 -21.33
N LEU A 148 -4.02 -7.39 -22.32
CA LEU A 148 -5.39 -7.83 -22.12
C LEU A 148 -5.46 -9.06 -21.22
N PHE A 149 -4.61 -10.06 -21.46
CA PHE A 149 -4.47 -11.25 -20.63
C PHE A 149 -4.23 -10.87 -19.17
N LEU A 150 -3.21 -10.04 -18.88
CA LEU A 150 -2.87 -9.66 -17.52
C LEU A 150 -3.98 -8.87 -16.81
N ASN A 151 -4.65 -7.94 -17.51
CA ASN A 151 -5.73 -7.16 -16.90
C ASN A 151 -6.97 -8.00 -16.60
N ARG A 152 -7.37 -8.89 -17.52
CA ARG A 152 -8.48 -9.83 -17.30
C ARG A 152 -8.18 -10.83 -16.18
N MET A 153 -6.91 -11.21 -15.99
CA MET A 153 -6.51 -12.05 -14.86
C MET A 153 -6.49 -11.28 -13.53
N LEU A 154 -6.15 -9.99 -13.53
CA LEU A 154 -6.18 -9.12 -12.35
C LEU A 154 -7.60 -8.71 -11.93
N SER A 155 -8.55 -8.64 -12.87
CA SER A 155 -9.91 -8.15 -12.63
C SER A 155 -10.92 -8.89 -13.49
N LEU A 156 -11.85 -9.59 -12.84
CA LEU A 156 -12.96 -10.29 -13.51
C LEU A 156 -13.89 -9.33 -14.27
N ASP A 157 -14.04 -8.11 -13.78
CA ASP A 157 -14.90 -7.09 -14.38
C ASP A 157 -14.14 -6.21 -15.40
N TYR A 158 -12.94 -6.62 -15.82
CA TYR A 158 -12.17 -5.84 -16.78
C TYR A 158 -12.86 -5.85 -18.15
N ASP A 159 -13.38 -4.68 -18.54
CA ASP A 159 -13.95 -4.43 -19.86
C ASP A 159 -12.86 -3.98 -20.83
N ASP A 160 -12.60 -4.80 -21.84
CA ASP A 160 -11.60 -4.55 -22.86
C ASP A 160 -12.13 -3.75 -24.05
N SER A 161 -13.44 -3.50 -24.14
CA SER A 161 -14.06 -2.80 -25.26
C SER A 161 -13.44 -1.42 -25.48
N VAL A 162 -13.17 -0.69 -24.39
CA VAL A 162 -12.53 0.62 -24.44
C VAL A 162 -11.13 0.53 -25.03
N PHE A 163 -10.33 -0.47 -24.64
CA PHE A 163 -8.98 -0.66 -25.15
C PHE A 163 -9.00 -1.12 -26.62
N ALA A 164 -9.94 -2.01 -26.97
CA ALA A 164 -10.13 -2.49 -28.33
C ALA A 164 -10.58 -1.38 -29.30
N MET A 165 -11.29 -0.36 -28.82
CA MET A 165 -11.70 0.79 -29.64
C MET A 165 -10.57 1.83 -29.87
N LEU A 166 -9.43 1.70 -29.18
CA LEU A 166 -8.30 2.63 -29.38
C LEU A 166 -7.53 2.28 -30.65
N GLU A 167 -7.15 3.31 -31.39
CA GLU A 167 -6.16 3.20 -32.49
C GLU A 167 -4.80 2.70 -31.97
N GLU A 168 -3.99 2.16 -32.87
CA GLU A 168 -2.69 1.56 -32.53
C GLU A 168 -1.77 2.52 -31.74
N GLU A 169 -1.70 3.79 -32.17
CA GLU A 169 -0.88 4.82 -31.53
C GLU A 169 -1.36 5.15 -30.12
N ALA A 170 -2.66 4.98 -29.84
CA ALA A 170 -3.27 5.21 -28.53
C ALA A 170 -3.15 4.00 -27.59
N ARG A 171 -3.12 2.76 -28.12
CA ARG A 171 -2.88 1.55 -27.33
C ARG A 171 -1.47 1.49 -26.76
N THR A 172 -0.48 1.89 -27.56
CA THR A 172 0.95 1.84 -27.19
C THR A 172 1.29 2.52 -25.84
N PRO A 173 0.90 3.78 -25.58
CA PRO A 173 1.19 4.43 -24.29
C PRO A 173 0.46 3.77 -23.11
N VAL A 174 -0.71 3.15 -23.33
CA VAL A 174 -1.44 2.40 -22.29
C VAL A 174 -0.64 1.15 -21.88
N VAL A 175 -0.18 0.36 -22.86
CA VAL A 175 0.66 -0.83 -22.60
C VAL A 175 1.98 -0.42 -21.92
N GLN A 176 2.64 0.65 -22.37
CA GLN A 176 3.87 1.16 -21.73
C GLN A 176 3.62 1.68 -20.30
N GLN A 177 2.48 2.29 -20.02
CA GLN A 177 2.12 2.68 -18.66
C GLN A 177 1.91 1.46 -17.76
N PHE A 178 1.26 0.42 -18.29
CA PHE A 178 1.11 -0.86 -17.58
C PHE A 178 2.46 -1.52 -17.32
N GLU A 179 3.34 -1.59 -18.32
CA GLU A 179 4.70 -2.13 -18.19
C GLU A 179 5.52 -1.41 -17.12
N ARG A 180 5.44 -0.06 -17.06
CA ARG A 180 6.09 0.73 -16.00
C ARG A 180 5.59 0.38 -14.59
N ARG A 181 4.36 -0.09 -14.47
CA ARG A 181 3.73 -0.52 -13.20
C ARG A 181 3.93 -2.00 -12.93
N PHE A 182 4.48 -2.77 -13.87
CA PHE A 182 4.55 -4.23 -13.80
C PHE A 182 5.19 -4.73 -12.50
N ASP A 183 6.34 -4.17 -12.11
CA ASP A 183 7.04 -4.53 -10.88
C ASP A 183 6.24 -4.20 -9.61
N ASN A 184 5.37 -3.20 -9.65
CA ASN A 184 4.48 -2.87 -8.53
C ASN A 184 3.26 -3.78 -8.45
N LEU A 185 2.88 -4.42 -9.57
CA LEU A 185 1.73 -5.31 -9.68
C LEU A 185 2.11 -6.77 -9.39
N PHE A 186 3.26 -7.22 -9.91
CA PHE A 186 3.70 -8.62 -9.90
C PHE A 186 5.08 -8.81 -9.29
N GLY A 187 5.72 -7.75 -8.79
CA GLY A 187 6.97 -7.88 -8.06
C GLY A 187 6.70 -8.60 -6.75
N THR A 188 7.05 -9.90 -6.71
CA THR A 188 6.92 -10.83 -5.57
C THR A 188 6.74 -10.13 -4.21
N PRO A 189 5.50 -10.06 -3.68
CA PRO A 189 5.24 -9.59 -2.33
C PRO A 189 6.05 -10.38 -1.30
N ALA A 190 6.33 -11.67 -1.52
CA ALA A 190 7.17 -12.47 -0.64
C ALA A 190 8.67 -12.13 -0.70
N ALA A 191 9.23 -11.71 -1.84
CA ALA A 191 10.63 -11.31 -1.91
C ALA A 191 10.81 -9.85 -1.49
N VAL A 192 9.86 -8.96 -1.81
CA VAL A 192 9.82 -7.59 -1.31
C VAL A 192 9.51 -7.56 0.18
N ALA A 193 8.62 -8.41 0.71
CA ALA A 193 8.37 -8.54 2.14
C ALA A 193 9.47 -9.30 2.88
N ARG A 194 10.12 -10.33 2.31
CA ARG A 194 11.31 -10.96 2.94
C ARG A 194 12.54 -10.05 2.89
N LYS A 195 12.68 -9.22 1.85
CA LYS A 195 13.74 -8.23 1.74
C LYS A 195 13.44 -6.99 2.58
N ALA A 196 12.18 -6.57 2.74
CA ALA A 196 11.74 -5.54 3.69
C ALA A 196 11.75 -6.01 5.16
N ALA A 197 11.50 -7.29 5.42
CA ALA A 197 11.69 -7.90 6.75
C ALA A 197 13.19 -8.08 7.09
N LYS A 198 14.08 -8.08 6.09
CA LYS A 198 15.55 -8.11 6.27
C LYS A 198 16.22 -6.74 6.14
N GLN A 199 15.65 -5.78 5.42
CA GLN A 199 16.18 -4.44 5.24
C GLN A 199 15.45 -3.45 6.12
N SER A 200 16.24 -2.89 7.02
CA SER A 200 16.00 -1.70 7.80
C SER A 200 15.24 -1.95 9.09
N THR A 201 15.94 -1.72 10.20
CA THR A 201 15.41 -1.21 11.46
C THR A 201 14.27 -0.23 11.19
N LEU A 202 13.06 -0.77 11.21
CA LEU A 202 11.80 -0.10 10.91
C LEU A 202 11.73 1.22 11.68
N LEU A 203 11.31 2.29 11.01
CA LEU A 203 10.71 3.46 11.67
C LEU A 203 9.40 3.00 12.29
N THR A 204 9.54 2.27 13.40
CA THR A 204 8.46 1.69 14.17
C THR A 204 7.54 2.79 14.70
N GLU A 205 8.08 3.99 14.86
CA GLU A 205 7.44 5.16 15.42
C GLU A 205 7.68 6.37 14.51
N LEU A 206 6.60 7.07 14.14
CA LEU A 206 6.63 8.39 13.52
C LEU A 206 6.12 9.42 14.52
N THR A 207 6.71 10.60 14.53
CA THR A 207 6.28 11.72 15.35
C THR A 207 5.98 12.91 14.46
N ILE A 208 4.72 13.31 14.45
CA ILE A 208 4.20 14.43 13.66
C ILE A 208 4.06 15.63 14.59
N VAL A 209 4.65 16.75 14.20
CA VAL A 209 4.62 18.01 14.94
C VAL A 209 3.88 19.05 14.11
N ALA A 210 2.82 19.62 14.67
CA ALA A 210 2.08 20.69 14.02
C ALA A 210 2.86 22.01 14.04
N GLN A 211 2.68 22.84 13.00
CA GLN A 211 3.39 24.09 12.84
C GLN A 211 2.67 25.29 13.46
N PHE A 212 3.23 25.84 14.54
CA PHE A 212 2.81 27.07 15.20
C PHE A 212 3.98 28.06 15.31
N PRO A 213 3.78 29.33 14.93
CA PRO A 213 4.88 30.29 14.80
C PRO A 213 5.59 30.56 16.14
N GLU A 214 6.91 30.71 16.09
CA GLU A 214 7.70 31.22 17.22
C GLU A 214 7.47 32.73 17.35
N ILE A 215 6.80 33.14 18.41
CA ILE A 215 6.40 34.54 18.67
C ILE A 215 7.36 35.31 19.57
N PHE A 216 8.23 34.59 20.29
CA PHE A 216 9.26 35.16 21.14
C PHE A 216 10.61 34.98 20.45
N THR A 217 11.27 36.09 20.13
CA THR A 217 12.62 36.04 19.56
C THR A 217 13.66 35.84 20.67
N PHE A 218 14.93 35.64 20.31
CA PHE A 218 16.02 35.59 21.30
C PHE A 218 16.09 36.86 22.17
N ALA A 219 15.76 38.03 21.60
CA ALA A 219 15.72 39.29 22.35
C ALA A 219 14.58 39.34 23.38
N ASP A 220 13.54 38.52 23.20
CA ASP A 220 12.36 38.45 24.06
C ASP A 220 12.46 37.33 25.10
N ALA A 221 13.61 36.68 25.28
CA ALA A 221 13.70 35.46 26.09
C ALA A 221 13.30 35.65 27.57
N GLN A 222 13.58 36.82 28.15
CA GLN A 222 13.12 37.19 29.48
C GLN A 222 11.60 37.35 29.53
N GLU A 223 11.01 37.98 28.51
CA GLU A 223 9.56 38.15 28.39
C GLU A 223 8.87 36.80 28.26
N GLU A 224 9.38 35.92 27.39
CA GLU A 224 8.88 34.55 27.22
C GLU A 224 8.90 33.79 28.55
N ARG A 225 10.02 33.86 29.27
CA ARG A 225 10.17 33.23 30.59
C ARG A 225 9.15 33.78 31.57
N ASP A 226 8.98 35.10 31.65
CA ASP A 226 8.07 35.73 32.60
C ASP A 226 6.61 35.41 32.27
N LYS A 227 6.27 35.29 30.99
CA LYS A 227 4.98 34.81 30.50
C LYS A 227 4.74 33.34 30.85
N ALA A 228 5.73 32.46 30.65
CA ALA A 228 5.66 31.07 31.06
C ALA A 228 5.47 30.93 32.58
N LYS A 229 6.21 31.71 33.37
CA LYS A 229 6.08 31.73 34.83
C LYS A 229 4.70 32.22 35.29
N ALA A 230 4.09 33.14 34.55
CA ALA A 230 2.76 33.67 34.83
C ALA A 230 1.62 32.79 34.30
N GLY A 231 1.90 31.67 33.63
CA GLY A 231 0.89 30.84 32.97
C GLY A 231 0.23 31.51 31.76
N GLN A 232 0.85 32.55 31.21
CA GLN A 232 0.40 33.31 30.03
C GLN A 232 1.22 32.89 28.80
N TRP A 233 1.36 31.59 28.60
CA TRP A 233 2.24 31.01 27.60
C TRP A 233 1.62 29.74 27.04
N ALA A 234 1.81 29.53 25.74
CA ALA A 234 1.39 28.32 25.07
C ALA A 234 2.54 27.78 24.22
N PRO A 235 2.67 26.45 24.09
CA PRO A 235 3.73 25.86 23.29
C PRO A 235 3.60 26.20 21.81
N THR A 236 4.74 26.37 21.15
CA THR A 236 4.89 26.59 19.70
C THR A 236 5.54 25.36 19.05
N THR A 237 5.82 25.39 17.73
CA THR A 237 6.56 24.30 17.06
C THR A 237 7.86 23.95 17.79
N LYS A 238 8.58 24.97 18.30
CA LYS A 238 9.84 24.78 19.01
C LYS A 238 9.70 23.92 20.27
N ASP A 239 8.60 24.07 20.99
CA ASP A 239 8.32 23.34 22.22
C ASP A 239 7.88 21.90 21.91
N PHE A 240 7.01 21.73 20.91
CA PHE A 240 6.62 20.41 20.42
C PHE A 240 7.82 19.62 19.90
N LEU A 241 8.72 20.24 19.15
CA LEU A 241 9.96 19.62 18.69
C LEU A 241 10.87 19.23 19.86
N ALA A 242 11.02 20.09 20.87
CA ALA A 242 11.84 19.79 22.04
C ALA A 242 11.31 18.54 22.79
N VAL A 243 9.99 18.42 22.94
CA VAL A 243 9.34 17.24 23.52
C VAL A 243 9.51 16.01 22.60
N ALA A 244 9.28 16.17 21.29
CA ALA A 244 9.39 15.09 20.31
C ALA A 244 10.80 14.48 20.26
N GLN A 245 11.84 15.32 20.31
CA GLN A 245 13.25 14.91 20.21
C GLN A 245 13.73 14.03 21.38
N VAL A 246 13.12 14.15 22.56
CA VAL A 246 13.50 13.34 23.73
C VAL A 246 13.21 11.86 23.48
N ASP A 247 12.03 11.57 22.94
CA ASP A 247 11.49 10.21 22.90
C ASP A 247 11.51 9.56 21.53
N THR A 248 11.74 10.33 20.46
CA THR A 248 11.79 9.80 19.10
C THR A 248 13.19 9.28 18.76
N PRO A 249 13.37 7.97 18.50
CA PRO A 249 14.65 7.44 18.05
C PRO A 249 15.02 7.99 16.67
N ASN A 250 16.28 8.41 16.48
CA ASN A 250 16.75 9.04 15.24
C ASN A 250 15.83 10.20 14.76
N PRO A 251 15.73 11.30 15.53
CA PRO A 251 14.81 12.42 15.28
C PRO A 251 14.77 12.90 13.82
N SER A 252 15.93 12.98 13.17
CA SER A 252 16.07 13.47 11.80
C SER A 252 15.39 12.62 10.72
N LYS A 253 14.91 11.42 11.05
CA LYS A 253 14.24 10.50 10.12
C LYS A 253 12.80 10.17 10.51
N ALA A 254 12.39 10.58 11.71
CA ALA A 254 11.16 10.11 12.35
C ALA A 254 10.26 11.26 12.81
N ILE A 255 10.79 12.48 12.90
CA ILE A 255 10.01 13.69 13.20
C ILE A 255 9.69 14.43 11.91
N PHE A 256 8.41 14.74 11.71
CA PHE A 256 7.92 15.48 10.55
C PHE A 256 7.10 16.67 11.02
N GLU A 257 7.50 17.86 10.60
CA GLU A 257 6.73 19.08 10.79
C GLU A 257 5.70 19.21 9.67
N VAL A 258 4.44 19.45 10.03
CA VAL A 258 3.32 19.56 9.07
C VAL A 258 2.42 20.72 9.47
N ASP A 259 1.79 21.34 8.47
CA ASP A 259 0.88 22.48 8.65
C ASP A 259 -0.58 22.16 8.29
N SER A 260 -0.83 20.94 7.80
CA SER A 260 -2.10 20.49 7.23
C SER A 260 -2.31 18.98 7.41
N PHE A 261 -3.58 18.54 7.33
CA PHE A 261 -3.91 17.11 7.39
C PHE A 261 -3.28 16.33 6.23
N LEU A 262 -3.22 16.90 5.03
CA LEU A 262 -2.54 16.33 3.88
C LEU A 262 -1.04 16.12 4.15
N GLY A 263 -0.39 17.07 4.83
CA GLY A 263 1.00 16.93 5.27
C GLY A 263 1.19 15.72 6.19
N LEU A 264 0.27 15.54 7.15
CA LEU A 264 0.26 14.35 8.02
C LEU A 264 0.06 13.05 7.22
N LEU A 265 -0.92 12.99 6.33
CA LEU A 265 -1.17 11.80 5.50
C LEU A 265 0.04 11.48 4.62
N SER A 266 0.70 12.51 4.08
CA SER A 266 1.93 12.37 3.30
C SER A 266 3.07 11.80 4.14
N ALA A 267 3.21 12.24 5.40
CA ALA A 267 4.22 11.71 6.32
C ALA A 267 4.01 10.23 6.65
N ILE A 268 2.76 9.74 6.63
CA ILE A 268 2.44 8.31 6.77
C ILE A 268 2.76 7.56 5.47
N LEU A 269 2.39 8.11 4.31
CA LEU A 269 2.50 7.43 3.02
C LEU A 269 3.92 7.33 2.47
N PHE A 270 4.72 8.37 2.62
CA PHE A 270 5.97 8.55 1.87
C PHE A 270 7.20 8.60 2.76
N ASP A 271 8.33 8.11 2.25
CA ASP A 271 9.62 8.22 2.94
C ASP A 271 10.09 9.67 3.11
N ASP A 272 9.92 10.49 2.07
CA ASP A 272 10.13 11.94 2.07
C ASP A 272 8.80 12.67 1.76
N PRO A 273 8.03 13.07 2.79
CA PRO A 273 6.74 13.71 2.59
C PRO A 273 6.81 15.11 1.97
N ALA A 274 7.99 15.75 1.93
CA ALA A 274 8.16 17.05 1.28
C ALA A 274 8.16 16.94 -0.26
N LYS A 275 8.29 15.72 -0.81
CA LYS A 275 8.38 15.46 -2.25
C LYS A 275 7.54 14.25 -2.68
N PRO A 276 6.22 14.24 -2.43
CA PRO A 276 5.36 13.06 -2.61
C PRO A 276 5.42 12.48 -4.03
N ASP A 277 5.52 13.33 -5.06
CA ASP A 277 5.56 12.87 -6.46
C ASP A 277 6.83 12.10 -6.85
N SER A 278 7.90 12.27 -6.09
CA SER A 278 9.20 11.61 -6.34
C SER A 278 9.63 10.66 -5.22
N SER A 279 8.95 10.68 -4.08
CA SER A 279 9.25 9.82 -2.95
C SER A 279 8.68 8.42 -3.17
N ALA A 280 9.43 7.42 -2.72
CA ALA A 280 8.89 6.08 -2.55
C ALA A 280 7.79 6.09 -1.47
N PHE A 281 6.84 5.18 -1.59
CA PHE A 281 5.94 4.84 -0.50
C PHE A 281 6.76 4.20 0.64
N ARG A 282 6.39 4.51 1.89
CA ARG A 282 6.90 3.78 3.04
C ARG A 282 6.59 2.29 2.88
N PRO A 283 7.45 1.39 3.39
CA PRO A 283 7.20 -0.04 3.32
C PRO A 283 5.86 -0.44 3.95
N LEU A 284 5.26 -1.52 3.45
CA LEU A 284 4.03 -2.08 3.99
C LEU A 284 4.21 -2.44 5.47
N GLN A 285 3.20 -2.17 6.28
CA GLN A 285 3.16 -2.52 7.70
C GLN A 285 4.37 -2.05 8.51
N SER A 286 5.01 -0.96 8.10
CA SER A 286 6.24 -0.48 8.71
C SER A 286 6.03 0.40 9.95
N ILE A 287 4.83 0.94 10.11
CA ILE A 287 4.49 1.89 11.17
C ILE A 287 3.74 1.16 12.29
N LYS A 288 4.28 1.15 13.51
CA LYS A 288 3.57 0.67 14.71
C LYS A 288 2.96 1.80 15.52
N ARG A 289 3.53 2.99 15.45
CA ARG A 289 3.05 4.13 16.25
C ARG A 289 3.18 5.43 15.48
N VAL A 290 2.15 6.25 15.53
CA VAL A 290 2.19 7.66 15.12
C VAL A 290 1.86 8.51 16.33
N ASN A 291 2.73 9.46 16.69
CA ASN A 291 2.44 10.47 17.71
C ASN A 291 2.14 11.79 17.02
N ILE A 292 1.10 12.50 17.45
CA ILE A 292 0.73 13.80 16.90
C ILE A 292 0.80 14.83 18.04
N LEU A 293 1.80 15.71 18.01
CA LEU A 293 2.00 16.77 19.01
C LEU A 293 1.49 18.09 18.44
N THR A 294 0.50 18.69 19.11
CA THR A 294 -0.20 19.85 18.57
C THR A 294 -1.08 20.58 19.60
N HIS A 295 -1.80 21.61 19.15
CA HIS A 295 -2.99 22.15 19.77
C HIS A 295 -4.26 21.51 19.20
N GLY A 296 -5.31 21.41 20.02
CA GLY A 296 -6.59 20.84 19.60
C GLY A 296 -7.74 21.41 20.42
N ASN A 297 -8.96 21.05 20.06
CA ASN A 297 -10.18 21.40 20.79
C ASN A 297 -11.24 20.29 20.56
N PRO A 298 -12.45 20.37 21.19
CA PRO A 298 -13.58 19.45 21.01
C PRO A 298 -13.80 18.85 19.59
N GLY A 299 -13.63 19.68 18.57
CA GLY A 299 -14.03 19.36 17.20
C GLY A 299 -12.89 19.15 16.22
N LEU A 300 -11.66 19.56 16.56
CA LEU A 300 -10.55 19.52 15.61
C LEU A 300 -9.18 19.34 16.29
N ILE A 301 -8.28 18.69 15.56
CA ILE A 301 -6.84 18.64 15.83
C ILE A 301 -6.18 19.59 14.84
N ALA A 302 -5.63 20.69 15.34
CA ALA A 302 -5.03 21.68 14.46
C ALA A 302 -3.70 21.15 13.91
N MET A 303 -3.38 21.42 12.66
CA MET A 303 -2.03 21.20 12.11
C MET A 303 -1.26 22.53 11.98
N SER A 304 -1.97 23.65 12.11
CA SER A 304 -1.39 25.00 12.14
C SER A 304 -2.31 25.98 12.89
N GLY A 305 -1.79 27.18 13.14
CA GLY A 305 -2.54 28.27 13.77
C GLY A 305 -1.63 29.43 14.14
N THR A 306 -2.08 30.26 15.08
CA THR A 306 -1.28 31.32 15.68
C THR A 306 -1.24 31.17 17.19
N VAL A 307 -0.13 31.63 17.77
CA VAL A 307 0.05 31.81 19.22
C VAL A 307 0.34 33.30 19.42
N ASP A 308 -0.18 33.90 20.48
CA ASP A 308 0.14 35.29 20.85
C ASP A 308 0.96 35.38 22.14
N LYS A 309 1.56 36.55 22.41
CA LYS A 309 2.40 36.79 23.59
C LYS A 309 1.65 36.74 24.93
N SER A 310 0.33 36.55 24.92
CA SER A 310 -0.49 36.32 26.11
C SER A 310 -0.77 34.83 26.36
N GLY A 311 -0.29 33.95 25.49
CA GLY A 311 -0.59 32.52 25.52
C GLY A 311 -1.91 32.16 24.83
N GLY A 312 -2.55 33.11 24.15
CA GLY A 312 -3.72 32.85 23.33
C GLY A 312 -3.34 32.00 22.12
N VAL A 313 -4.12 30.94 21.86
CA VAL A 313 -3.94 30.07 20.69
C VAL A 313 -5.18 30.16 19.81
N LEU A 314 -4.97 30.50 18.53
CA LEU A 314 -6.01 30.46 17.50
C LEU A 314 -5.70 29.31 16.53
N LEU A 315 -6.62 28.37 16.42
CA LEU A 315 -6.45 27.19 15.56
C LEU A 315 -6.87 27.52 14.13
N SER A 316 -6.07 27.14 13.14
CA SER A 316 -6.48 27.21 11.74
C SER A 316 -7.66 26.27 11.51
N THR A 317 -8.75 26.80 10.95
CA THR A 317 -9.93 26.01 10.57
C THR A 317 -10.05 25.93 9.06
N ALA A 318 -10.60 24.82 8.57
CA ALA A 318 -11.09 24.76 7.19
C ALA A 318 -12.19 25.81 6.98
N GLY A 319 -12.24 26.42 5.80
CA GLY A 319 -13.36 27.29 5.44
C GLY A 319 -14.65 26.46 5.41
N SER A 320 -15.79 27.06 5.78
CA SER A 320 -17.07 26.36 5.72
C SER A 320 -17.32 25.83 4.30
N GLY A 321 -17.40 24.51 4.15
CA GLY A 321 -17.62 23.83 2.86
C GLY A 321 -16.35 23.45 2.09
N SER A 322 -15.14 23.68 2.61
CA SER A 322 -13.93 23.16 1.96
C SER A 322 -13.75 21.68 2.28
N GLN A 323 -14.04 20.81 1.31
CA GLN A 323 -13.65 19.39 1.33
C GLN A 323 -12.16 19.21 1.00
N ASN A 324 -11.28 20.01 1.61
CA ASN A 324 -9.85 19.95 1.35
C ASN A 324 -9.10 19.37 2.55
N LEU A 325 -8.02 18.64 2.23
CA LEU A 325 -7.11 18.08 3.24
C LEU A 325 -6.06 19.10 3.69
N SER A 326 -6.12 20.35 3.22
CA SER A 326 -5.14 21.39 3.56
C SER A 326 -5.37 22.04 4.94
N GLY A 327 -6.46 21.70 5.62
CA GLY A 327 -6.85 22.25 6.92
C GLY A 327 -6.47 21.38 8.12
N PRO A 328 -7.16 21.54 9.26
CA PRO A 328 -6.99 20.70 10.44
C PRO A 328 -7.53 19.27 10.21
N ILE A 329 -7.36 18.40 11.20
CA ILE A 329 -8.05 17.11 11.27
C ILE A 329 -9.37 17.34 11.99
N ASP A 330 -10.46 17.30 11.25
CA ASP A 330 -11.84 17.31 11.73
C ASP A 330 -12.66 16.18 11.08
N VAL A 331 -13.91 16.00 11.52
CA VAL A 331 -14.80 14.93 11.03
C VAL A 331 -14.94 14.98 9.49
N ALA A 332 -15.13 16.18 8.92
CA ALA A 332 -15.34 16.33 7.49
C ALA A 332 -14.08 15.96 6.69
N SER A 333 -12.91 16.45 7.10
CA SER A 333 -11.63 16.14 6.45
C SER A 333 -11.27 14.65 6.52
N VAL A 334 -11.57 13.98 7.64
CA VAL A 334 -11.35 12.53 7.80
C VAL A 334 -12.30 11.74 6.89
N GLN A 335 -13.55 12.16 6.78
CA GLN A 335 -14.52 11.54 5.85
C GLN A 335 -14.10 11.71 4.38
N VAL A 336 -13.59 12.89 4.00
CA VAL A 336 -13.01 13.11 2.67
C VAL A 336 -11.82 12.18 2.43
N ALA A 337 -10.91 12.06 3.39
CA ALA A 337 -9.76 11.14 3.29
C ALA A 337 -10.17 9.65 3.23
N ALA A 338 -11.33 9.31 3.78
CA ALA A 338 -11.88 7.95 3.80
C ALA A 338 -12.72 7.61 2.56
N ASP A 339 -13.01 8.56 1.68
CA ASP A 339 -13.78 8.32 0.46
C ASP A 339 -13.04 7.31 -0.45
N PRO A 340 -13.67 6.18 -0.82
CA PRO A 340 -13.05 5.18 -1.69
C PRO A 340 -12.69 5.73 -3.09
N ASN A 341 -13.32 6.83 -3.52
CA ASN A 341 -13.05 7.48 -4.80
C ASN A 341 -11.92 8.51 -4.73
N LEU A 342 -11.39 8.82 -3.53
CA LEU A 342 -10.22 9.67 -3.41
C LEU A 342 -8.97 8.85 -3.72
N LEU A 343 -8.51 8.95 -4.96
CA LEU A 343 -7.38 8.19 -5.48
C LEU A 343 -6.07 8.99 -5.38
N LEU A 344 -4.99 8.26 -5.14
CA LEU A 344 -3.63 8.75 -5.33
C LEU A 344 -3.31 8.86 -6.82
N SER A 345 -2.21 9.54 -7.17
CA SER A 345 -1.74 9.68 -8.56
C SER A 345 -1.48 8.35 -9.28
N ASN A 346 -1.25 7.28 -8.52
CA ASN A 346 -1.08 5.91 -9.05
C ASN A 346 -2.42 5.14 -9.21
N GLY A 347 -3.55 5.79 -8.99
CA GLY A 347 -4.90 5.21 -9.08
C GLY A 347 -5.32 4.36 -7.88
N LYS A 348 -4.47 4.20 -6.84
CA LYS A 348 -4.85 3.46 -5.64
C LYS A 348 -5.71 4.32 -4.71
N PRO A 349 -6.73 3.76 -4.03
CA PRO A 349 -7.47 4.47 -3.01
C PRO A 349 -6.56 4.98 -1.89
N LEU A 350 -6.71 6.25 -1.50
CA LEU A 350 -5.92 6.89 -0.45
C LEU A 350 -6.06 6.13 0.88
N ALA A 351 -7.29 5.86 1.30
CA ALA A 351 -7.59 5.19 2.57
C ALA A 351 -6.90 3.81 2.67
N GLN A 352 -6.95 3.00 1.60
CA GLN A 352 -6.29 1.70 1.62
C GLN A 352 -4.77 1.85 1.65
N SER A 353 -4.22 2.78 0.86
CA SER A 353 -2.77 3.03 0.82
C SER A 353 -2.21 3.46 2.17
N LEU A 354 -2.98 4.21 2.97
CA LEU A 354 -2.67 4.57 4.35
C LEU A 354 -2.70 3.35 5.28
N ARG A 355 -3.79 2.58 5.27
CA ARG A 355 -3.95 1.37 6.09
C ARG A 355 -2.81 0.38 5.89
N ASP A 356 -2.41 0.20 4.64
CA ASP A 356 -1.34 -0.70 4.23
C ASP A 356 0.04 -0.33 4.84
N ARG A 357 0.25 0.91 5.30
CA ARG A 357 1.50 1.31 5.98
C ARG A 357 1.56 0.89 7.45
N PHE A 358 0.41 0.65 8.07
CA PHE A 358 0.33 0.34 9.49
C PHE A 358 0.48 -1.16 9.76
N ALA A 359 1.20 -1.50 10.82
CA ALA A 359 1.22 -2.85 11.37
C ALA A 359 -0.15 -3.23 11.96
N ALA A 360 -0.42 -4.53 12.08
CA ALA A 360 -1.71 -5.03 12.57
C ALA A 360 -2.06 -4.56 14.00
N ASP A 361 -1.06 -4.30 14.84
CA ASP A 361 -1.18 -3.83 16.22
C ASP A 361 -0.89 -2.33 16.36
N ALA A 362 -0.87 -1.57 15.26
CA ALA A 362 -0.46 -0.19 15.29
C ALA A 362 -1.43 0.75 16.03
N GLU A 363 -0.90 1.90 16.43
CA GLU A 363 -1.60 2.88 17.26
C GLU A 363 -1.29 4.33 16.83
N VAL A 364 -2.25 5.23 16.97
CA VAL A 364 -2.09 6.67 16.77
C VAL A 364 -2.36 7.39 18.09
N TYR A 365 -1.38 8.14 18.58
CA TYR A 365 -1.43 8.89 19.84
C TYR A 365 -1.67 10.37 19.56
N LEU A 366 -2.75 10.89 20.13
CA LEU A 366 -3.17 12.28 19.99
C LEU A 366 -2.69 13.06 21.22
N ILE A 367 -1.53 13.72 21.09
CA ILE A 367 -0.81 14.43 22.15
C ILE A 367 -1.06 15.93 22.00
N ALA A 368 -2.33 16.33 22.11
CA ALA A 368 -2.75 17.72 21.96
C ALA A 368 -2.74 18.45 23.31
N CYS A 369 -2.33 19.73 23.36
CA CYS A 369 -2.34 20.54 24.59
C CYS A 369 -3.71 20.49 25.26
N HIS A 370 -4.78 20.95 24.60
CA HIS A 370 -6.15 20.86 25.12
C HIS A 370 -6.88 19.56 24.79
N SER A 371 -6.17 18.42 24.75
CA SER A 371 -6.76 17.09 24.50
C SER A 371 -7.97 16.78 25.40
N ALA A 372 -7.92 17.29 26.65
CA ALA A 372 -8.96 17.14 27.67
C ALA A 372 -10.35 17.58 27.21
N MET A 373 -10.39 18.72 26.51
CA MET A 373 -11.64 19.43 26.27
C MET A 373 -12.43 18.81 25.12
N GLY A 374 -11.80 17.97 24.31
CA GLY A 374 -12.52 16.99 23.52
C GLY A 374 -11.78 16.63 22.25
N LEU A 375 -11.07 15.53 22.26
CA LEU A 375 -11.11 14.72 21.05
C LEU A 375 -12.47 14.06 21.07
N SER A 376 -13.45 14.69 20.40
CA SER A 376 -14.82 14.17 20.38
C SER A 376 -14.77 12.72 19.91
N LEU A 377 -15.52 11.87 20.61
CA LEU A 377 -15.58 10.45 20.28
C LEU A 377 -15.88 10.21 18.79
N PRO A 378 -16.74 11.00 18.11
CA PRO A 378 -16.94 10.90 16.66
C PRO A 378 -15.66 11.10 15.84
N LEU A 379 -14.84 12.13 16.11
CA LEU A 379 -13.59 12.34 15.37
C LEU A 379 -12.65 11.15 15.53
N MET A 380 -12.51 10.61 16.75
CA MET A 380 -11.68 9.42 17.00
C MET A 380 -12.22 8.17 16.29
N GLN A 381 -13.55 8.00 16.23
CA GLN A 381 -14.19 6.90 15.51
C GLN A 381 -13.96 7.00 14.00
N ASP A 382 -14.04 8.19 13.43
CA ASP A 382 -13.78 8.42 12.01
C ASP A 382 -12.29 8.19 11.69
N MET A 383 -11.37 8.65 12.55
CA MET A 383 -9.94 8.36 12.40
C MET A 383 -9.66 6.86 12.48
N HIS A 384 -10.33 6.14 13.40
CA HIS A 384 -10.27 4.68 13.46
C HIS A 384 -10.82 4.04 12.18
N GLY A 385 -11.91 4.57 11.62
CA GLY A 385 -12.47 4.13 10.35
C GLY A 385 -11.51 4.32 9.16
N LEU A 386 -10.83 5.46 9.10
CA LEU A 386 -9.83 5.78 8.09
C LEU A 386 -8.61 4.86 8.19
N PHE A 387 -7.94 4.85 9.34
CA PHE A 387 -6.65 4.18 9.50
C PHE A 387 -6.73 2.70 9.88
N LYS A 388 -7.86 2.23 10.42
CA LYS A 388 -8.06 0.86 10.93
C LYS A 388 -7.05 0.42 12.00
N VAL A 389 -6.55 1.38 12.79
CA VAL A 389 -5.62 1.19 13.92
C VAL A 389 -6.24 1.73 15.21
N LYS A 390 -5.62 1.48 16.37
CA LYS A 390 -6.12 2.07 17.62
C LYS A 390 -5.85 3.58 17.65
N ILE A 391 -6.82 4.35 18.09
CA ILE A 391 -6.69 5.79 18.31
C ILE A 391 -6.68 6.06 19.81
N CYS A 392 -5.58 6.61 20.30
CA CYS A 392 -5.29 6.83 21.72
C CYS A 392 -5.27 8.33 22.03
N ALA A 393 -6.02 8.76 23.03
CA ALA A 393 -6.19 10.15 23.43
C ALA A 393 -6.29 10.30 24.95
N PHE A 394 -6.32 11.54 25.43
CA PHE A 394 -6.36 11.88 26.84
C PHE A 394 -7.67 12.60 27.19
N THR A 395 -8.34 12.20 28.28
CA THR A 395 -9.49 12.93 28.84
C THR A 395 -9.06 14.16 29.65
N LYS A 396 -7.78 14.23 30.01
CA LYS A 396 -7.15 15.35 30.70
C LYS A 396 -6.22 16.12 29.76
N GLU A 397 -5.89 17.34 30.17
CA GLU A 397 -5.03 18.24 29.42
C GLU A 397 -3.59 17.71 29.42
N ILE A 398 -2.85 17.93 28.34
CA ILE A 398 -1.40 17.69 28.35
C ILE A 398 -0.73 19.05 28.56
N ALA A 399 -0.20 19.24 29.75
CA ALA A 399 0.51 20.45 30.11
C ALA A 399 1.96 20.37 29.60
N TYR A 400 2.40 21.43 28.91
CA TYR A 400 3.80 21.64 28.54
C TYR A 400 4.44 22.52 29.60
N CYS A 401 5.51 22.00 30.23
CA CYS A 401 5.99 22.45 31.53
C CYS A 401 7.44 22.89 31.48
N PRO A 402 7.78 23.97 30.75
CA PRO A 402 9.16 24.38 30.58
C PRO A 402 9.85 24.65 31.93
N SER A 403 11.09 24.17 32.07
CA SER A 403 11.95 24.50 33.19
C SER A 403 12.54 25.90 32.99
N LEU A 404 12.47 26.74 34.01
CA LEU A 404 12.85 28.15 33.95
C LEU A 404 14.05 28.42 34.87
N ASP A 405 14.95 29.32 34.45
CA ASP A 405 15.92 29.93 35.36
C ASP A 405 15.58 31.40 35.66
N ALA A 406 16.58 32.20 36.03
CA ALA A 406 16.40 33.62 36.29
C ALA A 406 15.99 34.41 35.03
N THR A 407 16.45 33.99 33.84
CA THR A 407 16.43 34.81 32.63
C THR A 407 15.84 34.15 31.39
N HIS A 408 15.72 32.81 31.36
CA HIS A 408 15.31 32.06 30.17
C HIS A 408 14.47 30.82 30.52
N ILE A 409 13.84 30.24 29.49
CA ILE A 409 13.44 28.83 29.48
C ILE A 409 14.69 27.99 29.23
N VAL A 410 15.04 27.11 30.19
CA VAL A 410 16.23 26.26 30.15
C VAL A 410 15.96 24.91 29.50
N ASP A 411 14.77 24.34 29.70
CA ASP A 411 14.36 23.09 29.05
C ASP A 411 12.87 23.15 28.70
N ARG A 412 12.52 22.88 27.45
CA ARG A 412 11.15 22.91 26.91
C ARG A 412 10.49 21.53 26.89
N ALA A 413 11.26 20.47 27.16
CA ALA A 413 10.85 19.12 26.83
C ALA A 413 10.00 18.43 27.92
N PHE A 414 9.62 19.12 28.99
CA PHE A 414 8.84 18.54 30.08
C PHE A 414 7.35 18.58 29.79
N THR A 415 6.65 17.46 30.01
CA THR A 415 5.19 17.37 29.94
C THR A 415 4.59 16.72 31.18
N ALA A 416 3.32 17.00 31.43
CA ALA A 416 2.52 16.41 32.51
C ALA A 416 1.05 16.27 32.10
N ILE A 417 0.30 15.46 32.85
CA ILE A 417 -1.16 15.41 32.72
C ILE A 417 -1.78 16.47 33.64
N GLU A 418 -2.76 17.20 33.11
CA GLU A 418 -3.59 18.23 33.73
C GLU A 418 -2.85 19.53 34.08
N ASN A 419 -1.70 19.47 34.77
CA ASN A 419 -0.91 20.65 35.09
C ASN A 419 0.54 20.29 35.47
N CYS A 420 1.41 21.29 35.50
CA CYS A 420 2.84 21.12 35.77
C CYS A 420 3.20 20.76 37.22
N ASN A 421 2.26 20.83 38.17
CA ASN A 421 2.50 20.46 39.57
C ASN A 421 2.34 18.94 39.80
N ASN A 422 1.76 18.21 38.85
CA ASN A 422 1.49 16.76 38.96
C ASN A 422 2.72 15.88 38.68
N GLY A 423 3.93 16.43 38.78
CA GLY A 423 5.18 15.75 38.43
C GLY A 423 5.42 15.73 36.93
N SER A 424 6.14 16.73 36.42
CA SER A 424 6.53 16.77 35.02
C SER A 424 7.71 15.83 34.74
N THR A 425 7.68 15.18 33.58
CA THR A 425 8.79 14.34 33.09
C THR A 425 9.13 14.75 31.66
N ARG A 426 10.39 14.59 31.26
CA ARG A 426 10.85 14.93 29.90
C ARG A 426 10.24 13.98 28.88
N GLY A 427 9.88 14.50 27.72
CA GLY A 427 9.28 13.74 26.62
C GLY A 427 7.76 13.62 26.74
N TYR A 428 7.20 12.64 26.06
CA TYR A 428 5.78 12.31 26.01
C TYR A 428 5.48 10.82 26.27
N LYS A 429 6.49 9.94 26.29
CA LYS A 429 6.29 8.48 26.46
C LYS A 429 5.82 8.07 27.84
N HIS A 430 6.02 8.90 28.87
CA HIS A 430 5.45 8.68 30.20
C HIS A 430 3.96 8.97 30.27
N LEU A 431 3.40 9.68 29.28
CA LEU A 431 1.97 9.98 29.24
C LEU A 431 1.20 8.72 28.84
N VAL A 432 0.20 8.36 29.65
CA VAL A 432 -0.65 7.18 29.42
C VAL A 432 -2.04 7.63 28.98
N PRO A 433 -2.44 7.38 27.71
CA PRO A 433 -3.79 7.67 27.24
C PRO A 433 -4.85 6.89 28.02
N ASP A 434 -5.94 7.55 28.37
CA ASP A 434 -7.08 6.97 29.10
C ASP A 434 -8.36 6.93 28.25
N ARG A 435 -8.30 7.41 27.00
CA ARG A 435 -9.36 7.28 25.99
C ARG A 435 -8.82 6.53 24.77
N ILE A 436 -9.43 5.39 24.45
CA ILE A 436 -8.99 4.52 23.35
C ILE A 436 -10.20 4.15 22.48
N VAL A 437 -10.07 4.31 21.16
CA VAL A 437 -11.05 3.85 20.17
C VAL A 437 -10.39 2.81 19.27
N GLY A 438 -11.11 1.72 19.01
CA GLY A 438 -10.61 0.56 18.29
C GLY A 438 -9.98 -0.46 19.24
N SER A 439 -10.57 -1.66 19.30
CA SER A 439 -9.94 -2.80 19.96
C SER A 439 -10.49 -4.09 19.36
N GLY A 440 -9.60 -4.91 18.81
CA GLY A 440 -9.82 -6.35 18.74
C GLY A 440 -9.21 -6.96 19.99
N ALA A 441 -10.05 -7.55 20.85
CA ALA A 441 -9.75 -8.26 22.08
C ALA A 441 -9.30 -7.40 23.29
N ALA A 442 -10.26 -7.23 24.21
CA ALA A 442 -10.03 -6.79 25.57
C ALA A 442 -8.99 -7.70 26.27
N SER A 443 -7.85 -7.13 26.66
CA SER A 443 -7.04 -7.69 27.74
C SER A 443 -7.54 -7.08 29.04
N SER A 444 -8.36 -7.83 29.77
CA SER A 444 -8.78 -7.54 31.14
C SER A 444 -7.60 -7.70 32.09
N ARG A 445 -6.70 -6.73 32.13
CA ARG A 445 -5.80 -6.54 33.28
C ARG A 445 -6.06 -5.18 33.89
N ARG A 446 -6.92 -5.16 34.90
CA ARG A 446 -6.89 -4.11 35.92
C ARG A 446 -5.54 -4.20 36.63
N PRO A 447 -4.86 -3.07 36.92
CA PRO A 447 -3.81 -3.07 37.91
C PRO A 447 -4.45 -3.39 39.27
N ASN A 448 -3.88 -4.37 39.98
CA ASN A 448 -4.16 -4.52 41.39
C ASN A 448 -3.62 -3.28 42.09
N ASP A 449 -4.52 -2.43 42.60
CA ASP A 449 -4.22 -1.53 43.70
C ASP A 449 -3.78 -2.39 44.89
N THR A 450 -2.48 -2.43 45.13
CA THR A 450 -1.93 -2.85 46.42
C THR A 450 -1.74 -1.58 47.23
N SER A 451 -2.70 -1.36 48.13
CA SER A 451 -2.53 -0.45 49.26
C SER A 451 -1.69 -1.16 50.32
N SER A 452 -0.56 -0.56 50.64
CA SER A 452 0.15 -0.71 51.91
C SER A 452 0.97 0.54 52.16
#